data_AF-A0A2U2AT22-F1
#
_entry.id   AF-A0A2U2AT22-F1
#
_cell.length_a   1.000
_cell.length_b   1.000
_cell.length_c   1.000
_cell.angle_alpha   90.00
_cell.angle_beta   90.00
_cell.angle_gamma   90.00
#
_symmetry.space_group_name_H-M   'P 1'
#
loop_
_entity.id
_entity.type
_entity.pdbx_description
1 polymer ?
#
loop_
_entity_poly.entity_id
_entity_poly.type
_entity_poly.pdbx_seq_one_letter_code
_entity_poly.pdbx_strand_id
1 'polypeptide(L)'
;MGIALLLIVACSPKDEEYYFKNLDIAADKASSCDQALIKAATINDEKTLLKLKEDQECQAAFNALRKQSQLERDRERAEEERQRAIEQAAREQEISDLKKSISQSLSGKNW
;
A
#
# COMPACT_ATOMS: atom_id res chain seq x y z
N MET A 1 -4.41 54.26 -3.12
CA MET A 1 -5.63 53.46 -3.32
C MET A 1 -5.21 52.06 -3.76
N GLY A 2 -5.07 51.15 -2.79
CA GLY A 2 -4.61 49.79 -3.05
C GLY A 2 -5.80 48.89 -3.37
N ILE A 3 -5.85 48.38 -4.60
CA ILE A 3 -6.77 47.30 -4.95
C ILE A 3 -5.99 46.01 -4.70
N ALA A 4 -6.15 45.46 -3.50
CA ALA A 4 -5.76 44.09 -3.22
C ALA A 4 -6.74 43.17 -3.96
N LEU A 5 -6.36 42.73 -5.17
CA LEU A 5 -7.00 41.57 -5.81
C LEU A 5 -6.71 40.36 -4.92
N LEU A 6 -7.63 40.06 -4.01
CA LEU A 6 -7.79 38.74 -3.44
C LEU A 6 -8.14 37.81 -4.61
N LEU A 7 -7.12 37.16 -5.16
CA LEU A 7 -7.26 36.01 -6.03
C LEU A 7 -8.02 34.96 -5.24
N ILE A 8 -9.34 34.92 -5.42
CA ILE A 8 -10.15 33.77 -5.07
C ILE A 8 -9.73 32.69 -6.07
N VAL A 9 -8.59 32.05 -5.80
CA VAL A 9 -8.29 30.76 -6.41
C VAL A 9 -9.40 29.88 -5.91
N ALA A 10 -10.40 29.65 -6.77
CA ALA A 10 -11.32 28.55 -6.58
C ALA A 10 -10.44 27.31 -6.43
N CYS A 11 -10.23 26.88 -5.18
CA CYS A 11 -9.38 25.76 -4.83
C CYS A 11 -10.02 24.57 -5.52
N SER A 12 -9.46 24.18 -6.67
CA SER A 12 -9.97 23.01 -7.39
C SER A 12 -9.83 21.81 -6.47
N PRO A 13 -10.80 20.89 -6.45
CA PRO A 13 -10.73 19.71 -5.61
C PRO A 13 -9.40 18.99 -5.87
N LYS A 14 -8.70 18.67 -4.78
CA LYS A 14 -7.42 17.98 -4.86
C LYS A 14 -7.63 16.57 -5.41
N ASP A 15 -6.79 16.18 -6.37
CA ASP A 15 -6.90 14.91 -7.06
C ASP A 15 -6.11 13.79 -6.35
N GLU A 16 -6.23 12.57 -6.87
CA GLU A 16 -5.56 11.39 -6.33
C GLU A 16 -4.04 11.55 -6.33
N GLU A 17 -3.46 12.19 -7.35
CA GLU A 17 -2.01 12.36 -7.45
C GLU A 17 -1.48 13.27 -6.34
N TYR A 18 -2.19 14.36 -6.04
CA TYR A 18 -1.87 15.23 -4.93
C TYR A 18 -1.86 14.44 -3.61
N TYR A 19 -2.93 13.68 -3.33
CA TYR A 19 -3.03 12.91 -2.08
C TYR A 19 -2.02 11.76 -2.03
N PHE A 20 -1.71 11.13 -3.15
CA PHE A 20 -0.72 10.06 -3.21
C PHE A 20 0.70 10.57 -2.89
N LYS A 21 1.01 11.82 -3.25
CA LYS A 21 2.27 12.47 -2.87
C LYS A 21 2.27 12.99 -1.42
N ASN A 22 1.11 13.12 -0.78
CA ASN A 22 0.93 13.69 0.56
C ASN A 22 0.04 12.77 1.39
N LEU A 23 0.57 11.60 1.77
CA LEU A 23 -0.20 10.52 2.40
C LEU A 23 -0.73 10.88 3.79
N ASP A 24 -0.05 11.76 4.51
CA ASP A 24 -0.50 12.36 5.77
C ASP A 24 -1.79 13.17 5.55
N ILE A 25 -1.79 14.04 4.53
CA ILE A 25 -2.97 14.83 4.16
C ILE A 25 -4.08 13.92 3.64
N ALA A 26 -3.74 12.83 2.95
CA ALA A 26 -4.69 11.82 2.52
C ALA A 26 -5.33 11.09 3.71
N ALA A 27 -4.54 10.73 4.73
CA ALA A 27 -5.03 10.09 5.94
C ALA A 27 -5.99 11.01 6.71
N ASP A 28 -5.63 12.28 6.88
CA ASP A 28 -6.48 13.26 7.56
C ASP A 28 -7.81 13.47 6.81
N LYS A 29 -7.74 13.63 5.48
CA LYS A 29 -8.94 13.79 4.65
C LYS A 29 -9.82 12.54 4.69
N ALA A 30 -9.23 11.36 4.53
CA ALA A 30 -9.94 10.09 4.58
C ALA A 30 -10.62 9.89 5.95
N SER A 31 -9.94 10.21 7.05
CA SER A 31 -10.51 10.15 8.41
C SER A 31 -11.70 11.09 8.56
N SER A 32 -11.60 12.33 8.05
CA SER A 32 -12.72 13.28 8.05
C SER A 32 -13.92 12.76 7.24
N CYS A 33 -13.67 12.20 6.06
CA CYS A 33 -14.71 11.59 5.22
C CYS A 33 -15.36 10.39 5.91
N ASP A 34 -14.57 9.52 6.54
CA ASP A 34 -15.07 8.33 7.25
C ASP A 34 -15.93 8.71 8.46
N GLN A 35 -15.51 9.70 9.26
CA GLN A 35 -16.33 10.23 10.34
C GLN A 35 -17.67 10.81 9.84
N ALA A 36 -17.65 11.50 8.70
CA ALA A 36 -18.87 12.03 8.10
C ALA A 36 -19.79 10.91 7.59
N LEU A 37 -19.22 9.85 6.99
CA LEU A 37 -19.95 8.66 6.56
C LEU A 37 -20.58 7.93 7.74
N ILE A 38 -19.83 7.70 8.83
CA ILE A 38 -20.33 7.05 10.05
C ILE A 38 -21.48 7.87 10.65
N LYS A 39 -21.33 9.19 10.75
CA LYS A 39 -22.39 10.08 11.26
C LYS A 39 -23.64 9.99 10.41
N ALA A 40 -23.50 10.09 9.09
CA ALA A 40 -24.63 9.99 8.15
C ALA A 40 -25.30 8.61 8.20
N ALA A 41 -24.53 7.53 8.28
CA ALA A 41 -25.04 6.18 8.41
C ALA A 41 -25.81 5.97 9.73
N THR A 42 -25.31 6.53 10.84
CA THR A 42 -25.93 6.40 12.16
C THR A 42 -27.33 7.01 12.20
N ILE A 43 -27.55 8.11 11.47
CA ILE A 43 -28.85 8.78 11.40
C ILE A 43 -29.66 8.41 10.14
N ASN A 44 -29.20 7.43 9.35
CA ASN A 44 -29.77 7.05 8.05
C ASN A 44 -29.97 8.23 7.07
N ASP A 45 -29.03 9.17 7.03
CA ASP A 45 -29.02 10.27 6.07
C ASP A 45 -28.45 9.81 4.73
N GLU A 46 -29.31 9.15 3.94
CA GLU A 46 -28.97 8.63 2.61
C GLU A 46 -28.45 9.71 1.65
N LYS A 47 -28.95 10.95 1.77
CA LYS A 47 -28.53 12.06 0.91
C LYS A 47 -27.08 12.44 1.20
N THR A 48 -26.70 12.52 2.46
CA THR A 48 -25.32 12.82 2.85
C THR A 48 -24.39 11.65 2.52
N LEU A 49 -24.85 10.40 2.68
CA LEU A 49 -24.08 9.22 2.25
C LEU A 49 -23.78 9.24 0.74
N LEU A 50 -24.77 9.53 -0.10
CA LEU A 50 -24.58 9.64 -1.55
C LEU A 50 -23.61 10.76 -1.92
N LYS A 51 -23.74 11.93 -1.27
CA LYS A 51 -22.82 13.05 -1.50
C LYS A 51 -21.38 12.71 -1.13
N LEU A 52 -21.16 12.10 0.03
CA LEU A 52 -19.81 11.70 0.47
C LEU A 52 -19.23 10.60 -0.43
N LYS A 53 -20.07 9.72 -0.95
CA LYS A 53 -19.65 8.71 -1.92
C LYS A 53 -19.19 9.34 -3.24
N GLU A 54 -19.82 10.43 -3.68
CA GLU A 54 -19.49 11.15 -4.91
C GLU A 54 -18.46 12.29 -4.72
N ASP A 55 -18.06 12.56 -3.47
CA ASP A 55 -17.09 13.62 -3.15
C ASP A 55 -15.72 13.26 -3.72
N GLN A 56 -15.24 14.08 -4.66
CA GLN A 56 -14.01 13.84 -5.40
C GLN A 56 -12.78 13.81 -4.49
N GLU A 57 -12.73 14.66 -3.45
CA GLU A 57 -11.59 14.68 -2.54
C GLU A 57 -11.60 13.48 -1.58
N CYS A 58 -12.77 13.05 -1.12
CA CYS A 58 -12.89 11.81 -0.35
C CYS A 58 -12.46 10.59 -1.18
N GLN A 59 -12.95 10.47 -2.41
CA GLN A 59 -12.54 9.40 -3.32
C GLN A 59 -11.03 9.44 -3.58
N ALA A 60 -10.48 10.62 -3.89
CA ALA A 60 -9.06 10.80 -4.15
C ALA A 60 -8.18 10.41 -2.95
N ALA A 61 -8.55 10.84 -1.74
CA ALA A 61 -7.84 10.48 -0.52
C ALA A 61 -7.88 8.98 -0.23
N PHE A 62 -9.07 8.35 -0.33
CA PHE A 62 -9.19 6.90 -0.13
C PHE A 62 -8.41 6.10 -1.18
N ASN A 63 -8.45 6.54 -2.45
CA ASN A 63 -7.73 5.85 -3.53
C ASN A 63 -6.22 5.98 -3.35
N ALA A 64 -5.71 7.15 -2.97
CA ALA A 64 -4.30 7.36 -2.68
C ALA A 64 -3.79 6.41 -1.58
N LEU A 65 -4.53 6.29 -0.47
CA LEU A 65 -4.18 5.38 0.63
C LEU A 65 -4.27 3.91 0.20
N ARG A 66 -5.32 3.54 -0.56
CA ARG A 66 -5.48 2.18 -1.09
C ARG A 66 -4.31 1.80 -2.00
N LYS A 67 -3.91 2.71 -2.89
CA LYS A 67 -2.78 2.52 -3.81
C LYS A 67 -1.47 2.36 -3.06
N GLN A 68 -1.22 3.19 -2.05
CA GLN A 68 -0.03 3.05 -1.20
C GLN A 68 0.01 1.66 -0.53
N SER A 69 -1.11 1.26 0.06
CA SER A 69 -1.22 -0.05 0.73
C SER A 69 -1.05 -1.23 -0.23
N GLN A 70 -1.49 -1.10 -1.49
CA GLN A 70 -1.22 -2.10 -2.52
C GLN A 70 0.27 -2.20 -2.84
N LEU A 71 0.95 -1.07 -3.04
CA LEU A 71 2.38 -1.04 -3.33
C LEU A 71 3.22 -1.65 -2.19
N GLU A 72 2.83 -1.41 -0.93
CA GLU A 72 3.49 -2.01 0.22
C GLU A 72 3.33 -3.54 0.23
N ARG A 73 2.11 -4.04 0.04
CA ARG A 73 1.86 -5.49 -0.07
C ARG A 73 2.59 -6.14 -1.24
N ASP A 74 2.70 -5.44 -2.38
CA ASP A 74 3.41 -5.96 -3.55
C ASP A 74 4.91 -6.04 -3.28
N ARG A 75 5.48 -5.05 -2.59
CA ARG A 75 6.89 -5.08 -2.16
C ARG A 75 7.16 -6.19 -1.16
N GLU A 76 6.29 -6.36 -0.17
CA GLU A 76 6.40 -7.42 0.83
C GLU A 76 6.37 -8.80 0.17
N ARG A 77 5.40 -9.05 -0.73
CA ARG A 77 5.32 -10.30 -1.49
C ARG A 77 6.56 -10.56 -2.34
N ALA A 78 7.06 -9.54 -3.03
CA ALA A 78 8.27 -9.67 -3.83
C ALA A 78 9.52 -9.97 -2.98
N GLU A 79 9.61 -9.42 -1.77
CA GLU A 79 10.71 -9.68 -0.85
C GLU A 79 10.61 -11.10 -0.25
N GLU A 80 9.41 -11.53 0.14
CA GLU A 80 9.18 -12.91 0.59
C GLU A 80 9.55 -13.94 -0.49
N GLU A 81 9.16 -13.69 -1.74
CA GLU A 81 9.50 -14.58 -2.86
C GLU A 81 11.02 -14.65 -3.08
N ARG A 82 11.73 -13.52 -2.98
CA ARG A 82 13.19 -13.49 -3.04
C ARG A 82 13.82 -14.28 -1.91
N GLN A 83 13.32 -14.09 -0.68
CA GLN A 83 13.87 -14.78 0.48
C GLN A 83 13.63 -16.29 0.40
N ARG A 84 12.46 -16.72 -0.06
CA ARG A 84 12.16 -18.14 -0.31
C ARG A 84 13.06 -18.73 -1.39
N ALA A 85 13.33 -18.00 -2.47
CA ALA A 85 14.24 -18.46 -3.52
C ALA A 85 15.69 -18.62 -3.01
N ILE A 86 16.15 -17.68 -2.17
CA ILE A 86 17.48 -17.77 -1.53
C ILE A 86 17.54 -18.97 -0.58
N GLU A 87 16.51 -19.18 0.25
CA GLU A 87 16.46 -20.32 1.18
C GLU A 87 16.41 -21.65 0.44
N GLN A 88 15.64 -21.75 -0.64
CA GLN A 88 15.59 -22.95 -1.48
C GLN A 88 16.94 -23.25 -2.12
N ALA A 89 17.61 -22.24 -2.68
CA ALA A 89 18.95 -22.42 -3.25
C ALA A 89 19.98 -22.86 -2.18
N ALA A 90 19.92 -22.31 -0.98
CA ALA A 90 20.78 -22.71 0.14
C ALA A 90 20.53 -24.17 0.56
N ARG A 91 19.25 -24.57 0.70
CA ARG A 91 18.88 -25.96 1.02
C ARG A 91 19.33 -26.94 -0.07
N GLU A 92 19.17 -26.59 -1.33
CA GLU A 92 19.63 -27.42 -2.45
C GLU A 92 21.15 -27.60 -2.44
N GLN A 93 21.89 -26.52 -2.16
CA GLN A 93 23.34 -26.56 -2.01
C GLN A 93 23.77 -27.47 -0.85
N GLU A 94 23.12 -27.36 0.32
CA GLU A 94 23.37 -28.24 1.47
C GLU A 94 23.12 -29.72 1.13
N ILE A 95 22.00 -30.02 0.46
CA ILE A 95 21.68 -31.39 0.03
C ILE A 95 22.73 -31.92 -0.95
N SER A 96 23.18 -31.08 -1.90
CA SER A 96 24.24 -31.43 -2.85
C SER A 96 25.56 -31.74 -2.12
N ASP A 97 25.95 -30.92 -1.15
CA ASP A 97 27.21 -31.09 -0.42
C ASP A 97 27.17 -32.29 0.54
N LEU A 98 26.01 -32.56 1.15
CA LEU A 98 25.76 -33.81 1.90
C LEU A 98 25.88 -35.04 0.99
N LYS A 99 25.28 -35.02 -0.21
CA LYS A 99 25.39 -36.13 -1.18
C LYS A 99 26.85 -36.39 -1.59
N LYS A 100 27.63 -35.34 -1.87
CA LYS A 100 29.06 -35.48 -2.18
C LYS A 100 29.83 -36.11 -1.03
N SER A 101 29.57 -35.65 0.20
CA SER A 101 30.24 -36.15 1.41
C SER A 101 29.93 -37.64 1.66
N ILE A 102 28.67 -38.06 1.46
CA ILE A 102 28.27 -39.47 1.56
C ILE A 102 28.97 -40.30 0.48
N SER A 103 28.98 -39.84 -0.77
CA SER A 103 29.64 -40.56 -1.87
C SER A 103 31.14 -40.75 -1.63
N GLN A 104 31.84 -39.73 -1.14
CA GLN A 104 33.26 -39.82 -0.80
C GLN A 104 33.51 -40.81 0.35
N SER A 105 32.65 -40.77 1.37
CA SER A 105 32.73 -41.68 2.53
C SER A 105 32.49 -43.14 2.15
N LEU A 106 31.63 -43.42 1.17
CA LEU A 106 31.38 -44.77 0.66
C LEU A 106 32.52 -45.25 -0.25
N SER A 107 33.08 -44.36 -1.07
CA SER A 107 34.21 -44.72 -1.94
C SER A 107 35.51 -44.99 -1.17
N GLY A 108 35.70 -44.35 -0.01
CA GLY A 108 36.87 -44.58 0.87
C GLY A 108 36.78 -45.81 1.77
N LYS A 109 35.60 -46.44 1.88
CA LYS A 109 35.38 -47.68 2.66
C LYS A 109 35.52 -48.97 1.86
N ASN A 110 35.68 -48.88 0.54
CA ASN A 110 35.96 -50.00 -0.34
C ASN A 110 37.48 -50.14 -0.56
N TRP A 111 38.24 -50.46 0.49
CA TRP A 111 39.63 -50.94 0.45
C TRP A 111 39.88 -51.85 1.66
#